data_AF-A0A063YIC9-F1
#
_entry.id   AF-A0A063YIC9-F1
#
_cell.length_a   1.000
_cell.length_b   1.000
_cell.length_c   1.000
_cell.angle_alpha   90.00
_cell.angle_beta   90.00
_cell.angle_gamma   90.00
#
_symmetry.space_group_name_H-M   'P 1'
#
loop_
_entity.id
_entity.type
_entity.pdbx_description
1 polymer ?
#
loop_
_entity_poly.entity_id
_entity_poly.type
_entity_poly.pdbx_seq_one_letter_code
_entity_poly.pdbx_strand_id
1 'polypeptide(L)'
;MLLGKDWLIMTKEELARSLSVLLHELTKSWRKEKIHSDVLEIIMKLRIQTDDDEQYVADLLNNIAFASESAHALKQIWGYMLREQTFLSPQTIEAMLTDAQRKIQRRLSEMTARYERPFLSIDDPLERKRQLERSYGALLLFNRIATDFLLEFVREENETAASTFFAADPNEAIEVFHHLCSVYASRWLEGLEVD
;
A
#
# COMPACT_ATOMS: atom_id res chain seq x y z
N MET A 1 42.31 9.00 -19.18
CA MET A 1 41.05 9.67 -19.57
C MET A 1 39.92 8.86 -18.93
N LEU A 2 39.60 9.18 -17.67
CA LEU A 2 38.50 8.58 -16.92
C LEU A 2 37.32 9.52 -17.07
N LEU A 3 36.44 9.24 -18.03
CA LEU A 3 35.13 9.89 -18.06
C LEU A 3 34.32 9.29 -16.91
N GLY A 4 34.24 10.03 -15.81
CA GLY A 4 33.29 9.74 -14.75
C GLY A 4 31.90 9.70 -15.35
N LYS A 5 31.23 8.55 -15.24
CA LYS A 5 29.78 8.49 -15.39
C LYS A 5 29.21 9.20 -14.16
N ASP A 6 29.08 10.52 -14.26
CA ASP A 6 28.16 11.28 -13.41
C ASP A 6 26.76 10.85 -13.81
N TRP A 7 26.30 9.71 -13.27
CA TRP A 7 24.88 9.40 -13.25
C TRP A 7 24.26 10.51 -12.40
N LEU A 8 23.45 11.36 -13.02
CA LEU A 8 22.61 12.30 -12.31
C LEU A 8 21.73 11.47 -11.36
N ILE A 9 22.11 11.44 -10.09
CA ILE A 9 21.31 10.82 -9.04
C ILE A 9 20.02 11.61 -8.97
N MET A 10 18.88 10.94 -9.09
CA MET A 10 17.58 11.56 -8.94
C MET A 10 17.46 12.07 -7.51
N THR A 11 17.18 13.36 -7.34
CA THR A 11 16.99 13.94 -6.01
C THR A 11 15.68 13.49 -5.38
N LYS A 12 15.59 13.50 -4.04
CA LYS A 12 14.34 13.21 -3.32
C LYS A 12 13.16 14.09 -3.77
N GLU A 13 13.41 15.34 -4.13
CA GLU A 13 12.38 16.27 -4.63
C GLU A 13 11.89 15.92 -6.05
N GLU A 14 12.81 15.56 -6.95
CA GLU A 14 12.46 15.04 -8.28
C GLU A 14 11.66 13.75 -8.17
N LEU A 15 12.11 12.83 -7.32
CA LEU A 15 11.44 11.57 -7.04
C LEU A 15 10.01 11.77 -6.53
N ALA A 16 9.84 12.63 -5.52
CA ALA A 16 8.52 12.94 -4.97
C ALA A 16 7.59 13.57 -6.00
N ARG A 17 8.11 14.49 -6.82
CA ARG A 17 7.34 15.13 -7.89
C ARG A 17 6.92 14.11 -8.95
N SER A 18 7.84 13.28 -9.44
CA SER A 18 7.54 12.26 -10.45
C SER A 18 6.53 11.23 -9.93
N LEU A 19 6.72 10.73 -8.71
CA LEU A 19 5.77 9.81 -8.07
C LEU A 19 4.40 10.46 -7.87
N SER A 20 4.34 11.73 -7.44
CA SER A 20 3.06 12.42 -7.25
C SER A 20 2.29 12.57 -8.57
N VAL A 21 2.98 12.86 -9.68
CA VAL A 21 2.35 12.92 -11.00
C VAL A 21 1.80 11.54 -11.40
N LEU A 22 2.60 10.48 -11.23
CA LEU A 22 2.16 9.12 -11.55
C LEU A 22 0.95 8.69 -10.71
N LEU A 23 0.96 8.94 -9.40
CA LEU A 23 -0.15 8.60 -8.53
C LEU A 23 -1.41 9.44 -8.84
N HIS A 24 -1.25 10.69 -9.26
CA HIS A 24 -2.37 11.47 -9.79
C HIS A 24 -2.95 10.82 -11.04
N GLU A 25 -2.12 10.51 -12.03
CA GLU A 25 -2.57 9.90 -13.28
C GLU A 25 -3.23 8.53 -13.08
N LEU A 26 -2.71 7.74 -12.14
CA LEU A 26 -3.24 6.43 -11.76
C LEU A 26 -4.64 6.52 -11.14
N THR A 27 -4.90 7.61 -10.39
CA THR A 27 -6.15 7.78 -9.64
C THR A 27 -7.11 8.78 -10.29
N LYS A 28 -6.74 9.46 -11.39
CA LYS A 28 -7.56 10.53 -12.01
C LYS A 28 -8.95 10.07 -12.46
N SER A 29 -9.09 8.79 -12.80
CA SER A 29 -10.36 8.20 -13.26
C SER A 29 -11.24 7.69 -12.11
N TRP A 30 -10.72 7.69 -10.89
CA TRP A 30 -11.45 7.21 -9.72
C TRP A 30 -12.57 8.20 -9.38
N ARG A 31 -13.69 7.65 -8.89
CA ARG A 31 -14.83 8.43 -8.40
C ARG A 31 -14.96 8.21 -6.92
N LYS A 32 -15.01 9.31 -6.16
CA LYS A 32 -14.95 9.28 -4.69
C LYS A 32 -16.05 8.40 -4.10
N GLU A 33 -17.28 8.54 -4.62
CA GLU A 33 -18.44 7.77 -4.18
C GLU A 33 -18.27 6.27 -4.43
N LYS A 34 -17.65 5.90 -5.57
CA LYS A 34 -17.36 4.50 -5.88
C LYS A 34 -16.29 3.95 -4.95
N ILE A 35 -15.23 4.71 -4.68
CA ILE A 35 -14.18 4.32 -3.74
C ILE A 35 -14.73 4.13 -2.33
N HIS A 36 -15.56 5.06 -1.87
CA HIS A 36 -16.24 4.96 -0.56
C HIS A 36 -17.14 3.73 -0.50
N SER A 37 -17.97 3.51 -1.53
CA SER A 37 -18.82 2.33 -1.64
C SER A 37 -18.02 1.03 -1.61
N ASP A 38 -16.90 0.95 -2.34
CA ASP A 38 -16.06 -0.27 -2.38
C ASP A 38 -15.47 -0.60 -1.02
N VAL A 39 -14.97 0.41 -0.31
CA VAL A 39 -14.39 0.24 1.03
C VAL A 39 -15.47 -0.16 2.04
N LEU A 40 -16.62 0.51 2.03
CA LEU A 40 -17.75 0.18 2.91
C LEU A 40 -18.28 -1.23 2.63
N GLU A 41 -18.37 -1.65 1.38
CA GLU A 41 -18.81 -3.00 1.03
C GLU A 41 -17.90 -4.07 1.64
N ILE A 42 -16.58 -3.85 1.64
CA ILE A 42 -15.61 -4.76 2.27
C ILE A 42 -15.79 -4.78 3.79
N ILE A 43 -15.92 -3.61 4.42
CA ILE A 43 -16.11 -3.49 5.88
C ILE A 43 -17.44 -4.13 6.31
N MET A 44 -18.51 -3.89 5.57
CA MET A 44 -19.83 -4.47 5.82
C MET A 44 -19.83 -5.99 5.64
N LYS A 45 -19.12 -6.53 4.65
CA LYS A 45 -18.99 -7.98 4.48
C LYS A 45 -18.33 -8.63 5.69
N LEU A 46 -17.26 -8.02 6.23
CA LEU A 46 -16.65 -8.49 7.47
C LEU A 46 -17.66 -8.46 8.63
N ARG A 47 -18.42 -7.37 8.75
CA ARG A 47 -19.40 -7.18 9.82
C ARG A 47 -20.53 -8.22 9.76
N ILE A 48 -21.02 -8.55 8.57
CA ILE A 48 -22.10 -9.54 8.36
C ILE A 48 -21.60 -10.97 8.60
N GLN A 49 -20.30 -11.24 8.44
CA GLN A 49 -19.72 -12.56 8.66
C GLN A 49 -19.50 -12.88 10.15
N THR A 50 -19.67 -11.89 11.03
CA THR A 50 -19.43 -11.99 12.47
C THR A 50 -20.68 -11.58 13.24
N ASP A 51 -21.30 -12.50 13.96
CA ASP A 51 -22.46 -12.21 14.82
C ASP A 51 -22.06 -11.60 16.19
N ASP A 52 -20.76 -11.37 16.41
CA ASP A 52 -20.17 -10.91 17.66
C ASP A 52 -19.18 -9.76 17.41
N ASP A 53 -19.31 -8.68 18.21
CA ASP A 53 -18.48 -7.49 18.08
C ASP A 53 -17.02 -7.74 18.48
N GLU A 54 -16.75 -8.64 19.44
CA GLU A 54 -15.38 -8.99 19.80
C GLU A 54 -14.68 -9.76 18.67
N GLN A 55 -15.37 -10.75 18.09
CA GLN A 55 -14.89 -11.47 16.91
C GLN A 55 -14.69 -10.53 15.72
N TYR A 56 -15.61 -9.58 15.49
CA TYR A 56 -15.46 -8.57 14.44
C TYR A 56 -14.20 -7.72 14.61
N VAL A 57 -13.93 -7.25 15.82
CA VAL A 57 -12.71 -6.48 16.15
C VAL A 57 -11.45 -7.32 15.94
N ALA A 58 -11.47 -8.59 16.36
CA ALA A 58 -10.35 -9.51 16.15
C ALA A 58 -10.09 -9.74 14.65
N ASP A 59 -11.15 -9.87 13.84
CA ASP A 59 -11.04 -10.03 12.39
C ASP A 59 -10.54 -8.75 11.71
N LEU A 60 -10.98 -7.57 12.14
CA LEU A 60 -10.41 -6.30 11.69
C LEU A 60 -8.91 -6.22 11.97
N LEU A 61 -8.47 -6.59 13.18
CA LEU A 61 -7.05 -6.59 13.54
C LEU A 61 -6.22 -7.56 12.67
N ASN A 62 -6.74 -8.77 12.41
CA ASN A 62 -6.10 -9.72 11.51
C ASN A 62 -6.00 -9.17 10.08
N ASN A 63 -7.06 -8.52 9.58
CA ASN A 63 -7.07 -7.92 8.25
C ASN A 63 -6.11 -6.71 8.16
N ILE A 64 -6.04 -5.88 9.20
CA ILE A 64 -5.07 -4.77 9.30
C ILE A 64 -3.64 -5.32 9.27
N ALA A 65 -3.35 -6.36 10.05
CA ALA A 65 -2.04 -6.99 10.07
C ALA A 65 -1.67 -7.54 8.70
N PHE A 66 -2.59 -8.28 8.07
CA PHE A 66 -2.38 -8.85 6.74
C PHE A 66 -2.16 -7.77 5.68
N ALA A 67 -2.99 -6.72 5.66
CA ALA A 67 -2.89 -5.63 4.68
C ALA A 67 -1.63 -4.78 4.89
N SER A 68 -1.19 -4.59 6.13
CA SER A 68 0.06 -3.89 6.45
C SER A 68 1.29 -4.66 5.97
N GLU A 69 1.32 -5.97 6.20
CA GLU A 69 2.40 -6.82 5.71
C GLU A 69 2.38 -6.97 4.18
N SER A 70 1.19 -6.99 3.58
CA SER A 70 1.04 -6.97 2.11
C SER A 70 1.60 -5.67 1.51
N ALA A 71 1.33 -4.53 2.15
CA ALA A 71 1.92 -3.25 1.78
C ALA A 71 3.44 -3.26 1.93
N HIS A 72 3.97 -3.95 2.95
CA HIS A 72 5.41 -4.16 3.07
C HIS A 72 5.98 -5.00 1.92
N ALA A 73 5.32 -6.09 1.55
CA ALA A 73 5.74 -6.94 0.44
C ALA A 73 5.78 -6.19 -0.91
N LEU A 74 4.77 -5.37 -1.20
CA LEU A 74 4.74 -4.50 -2.39
C LEU A 74 5.96 -3.56 -2.44
N LYS A 75 6.30 -2.94 -1.30
CA LYS A 75 7.51 -2.10 -1.18
C LYS A 75 8.80 -2.88 -1.42
N GLN A 76 8.88 -4.12 -0.93
CA GLN A 76 10.06 -4.96 -1.13
C GLN A 76 10.24 -5.38 -2.58
N ILE A 77 9.14 -5.67 -3.29
CA ILE A 77 9.16 -6.00 -4.73
C ILE A 77 9.67 -4.80 -5.53
N TRP A 78 9.15 -3.60 -5.28
CA TRP A 78 9.65 -2.41 -5.95
C TRP A 78 11.11 -2.13 -5.59
N GLY A 79 11.44 -2.21 -4.30
CA GLY A 79 12.80 -2.01 -3.81
C GLY A 79 13.81 -2.96 -4.43
N TYR A 80 13.40 -4.21 -4.72
CA TYR A 80 14.21 -5.15 -5.47
C TYR A 80 14.46 -4.65 -6.90
N MET A 81 13.42 -4.25 -7.63
CA MET A 81 13.57 -3.70 -8.99
C MET A 81 14.49 -2.49 -9.03
N LEU A 82 14.38 -1.58 -8.05
CA LEU A 82 15.24 -0.41 -7.96
C LEU A 82 16.70 -0.76 -7.68
N ARG A 83 16.96 -1.68 -6.74
CA ARG A 83 18.33 -2.10 -6.37
C ARG A 83 19.03 -2.84 -7.50
N GLU A 84 18.32 -3.77 -8.14
CA GLU A 84 18.85 -4.57 -9.23
C GLU A 84 18.76 -3.86 -10.60
N GLN A 85 18.15 -2.67 -10.63
CA GLN A 85 17.91 -1.86 -11.83
C GLN A 85 17.29 -2.68 -12.98
N THR A 86 16.28 -3.49 -12.63
CA THR A 86 15.62 -4.41 -13.56
C THR A 86 14.12 -4.32 -13.42
N PHE A 87 13.44 -4.50 -14.54
CA PHE A 87 12.01 -4.76 -14.54
C PHE A 87 11.75 -6.25 -14.26
N LEU A 88 10.71 -6.52 -13.48
CA LEU A 88 10.16 -7.86 -13.31
C LEU A 88 9.00 -8.03 -14.28
N SER A 89 8.78 -9.26 -14.76
CA SER A 89 7.55 -9.55 -15.51
C SER A 89 6.32 -9.50 -14.59
N PRO A 90 5.13 -9.23 -15.13
CA PRO A 90 3.88 -9.31 -14.37
C PRO A 90 3.69 -10.66 -13.66
N GLN A 91 4.06 -11.77 -14.31
CA GLN A 91 3.97 -13.11 -13.72
C GLN A 91 4.92 -13.30 -12.54
N THR A 92 6.12 -12.71 -12.59
CA THR A 92 7.06 -12.76 -11.46
C THR A 92 6.54 -11.93 -10.29
N ILE A 93 5.96 -10.75 -10.54
CA ILE A 93 5.33 -9.93 -9.49
C ILE A 93 4.18 -10.69 -8.84
N GLU A 94 3.28 -11.28 -9.62
CA GLU A 94 2.16 -12.07 -9.11
C GLU A 94 2.64 -13.26 -8.26
N ALA A 95 3.68 -13.97 -8.72
CA ALA A 95 4.27 -15.07 -7.97
C ALA A 95 4.89 -14.60 -6.64
N MET A 96 5.61 -13.48 -6.64
CA MET A 96 6.21 -12.89 -5.42
C MET A 96 5.13 -12.43 -4.43
N LEU A 97 4.05 -11.80 -4.92
CA LEU A 97 2.92 -11.39 -4.09
C LEU A 97 2.20 -12.60 -3.49
N THR A 98 1.96 -13.63 -4.29
CA THR A 98 1.32 -14.87 -3.84
C THR A 98 2.16 -15.56 -2.75
N ASP A 99 3.47 -15.65 -2.94
CA ASP A 99 4.38 -16.23 -1.94
C ASP A 99 4.41 -15.38 -0.66
N ALA A 100 4.47 -14.06 -0.78
CA ALA A 100 4.42 -13.15 0.36
C ALA A 100 3.11 -13.31 1.15
N GLN A 101 1.95 -13.31 0.47
CA GLN A 101 0.64 -13.51 1.10
C GLN A 101 0.55 -14.85 1.84
N ARG A 102 1.06 -15.95 1.25
CA ARG A 102 1.12 -17.25 1.92
C ARG A 102 1.99 -17.22 3.17
N LYS A 103 3.13 -16.54 3.12
CA LYS A 103 4.03 -16.36 4.28
C LYS A 103 3.38 -15.53 5.38
N ILE A 104 2.69 -14.45 5.02
CA ILE A 104 1.94 -13.60 5.94
C ILE A 104 0.84 -14.43 6.62
N GLN A 105 0.04 -15.16 5.84
CA GLN A 105 -1.06 -15.97 6.38
C GLN A 105 -0.58 -16.99 7.41
N ARG A 106 0.56 -17.64 7.18
CA ARG A 106 1.15 -18.63 8.10
C ARG A 106 1.60 -18.04 9.43
N ARG A 107 1.91 -16.75 9.46
CA ARG A 107 2.47 -16.05 10.63
C ARG A 107 1.52 -15.01 11.21
N LEU A 108 0.31 -14.91 10.66
CA LEU A 108 -0.60 -13.80 10.95
C LEU A 108 -0.89 -13.68 12.46
N SER A 109 -1.18 -14.80 13.12
CA SER A 109 -1.43 -14.86 14.55
C SER A 109 -0.25 -14.37 15.42
N GLU A 110 0.99 -14.53 14.95
CA GLU A 110 2.18 -14.03 15.65
C GLU A 110 2.33 -12.50 15.51
N MET A 111 1.75 -11.93 14.46
CA MET A 111 1.97 -10.54 14.05
C MET A 111 0.84 -9.62 14.48
N THR A 112 -0.39 -10.12 14.61
CA THR A 112 -1.59 -9.32 14.97
C THR A 112 -1.37 -8.49 16.23
N ALA A 113 -0.73 -9.05 17.27
CA ALA A 113 -0.45 -8.34 18.52
C ALA A 113 0.38 -7.06 18.34
N ARG A 114 1.24 -6.99 17.31
CA ARG A 114 1.98 -5.75 16.99
C ARG A 114 1.05 -4.66 16.47
N TYR A 115 0.08 -5.05 15.66
CA TYR A 115 -0.87 -4.15 15.00
C TYR A 115 -2.00 -3.71 15.91
N GLU A 116 -2.26 -4.44 16.99
CA GLU A 116 -3.21 -4.06 18.03
C GLU A 116 -2.71 -2.89 18.91
N ARG A 117 -1.39 -2.81 19.15
CA ARG A 117 -0.80 -1.84 20.10
C ARG A 117 -1.30 -0.39 19.96
N PRO A 118 -1.43 0.19 18.76
CA PRO A 118 -1.91 1.57 18.61
C PRO A 118 -3.36 1.78 19.08
N PHE A 119 -4.16 0.71 19.16
CA PHE A 119 -5.58 0.76 19.52
C PHE A 119 -5.83 0.46 21.01
N LEU A 120 -4.84 -0.10 21.73
CA LEU A 120 -4.95 -0.43 23.15
C LEU A 120 -5.13 0.80 24.05
N SER A 121 -4.69 1.98 23.61
CA SER A 121 -4.87 3.24 24.34
C SER A 121 -6.24 3.89 24.13
N ILE A 122 -7.12 3.30 23.33
CA ILE A 122 -8.47 3.83 23.06
C ILE A 122 -9.44 3.12 24.00
N ASP A 123 -9.87 3.80 25.07
CA ASP A 123 -10.72 3.19 26.10
C ASP A 123 -12.16 2.94 25.62
N ASP A 124 -12.70 3.81 24.77
CA ASP A 124 -14.05 3.66 24.22
C ASP A 124 -14.09 2.55 23.15
N PRO A 125 -14.82 1.44 23.36
CA PRO A 125 -14.91 0.34 22.40
C PRO A 125 -15.48 0.77 21.04
N LEU A 126 -16.42 1.71 21.00
CA LEU A 126 -17.02 2.18 19.76
C LEU A 126 -16.02 3.00 18.94
N GLU A 127 -15.30 3.92 19.59
CA GLU A 127 -14.24 4.67 18.92
C GLU A 127 -13.09 3.76 18.48
N ARG A 128 -12.72 2.75 19.29
CA ARG A 128 -11.70 1.77 18.92
C ARG A 128 -12.11 1.02 17.64
N LYS A 129 -13.35 0.54 17.56
CA LYS A 129 -13.91 -0.11 16.37
C LYS A 129 -13.85 0.80 15.15
N ARG A 130 -14.29 2.06 15.28
CA ARG A 130 -14.23 3.04 14.17
C ARG A 130 -12.80 3.33 13.71
N GLN A 131 -11.84 3.43 14.63
CA GLN A 131 -10.43 3.63 14.28
C GLN A 131 -9.83 2.42 13.58
N LEU A 132 -10.24 1.19 13.96
CA LEU A 132 -9.86 -0.03 13.25
C LEU A 132 -10.43 -0.04 11.83
N GLU A 133 -11.72 0.25 11.65
CA GLU A 133 -12.36 0.33 10.34
C GLU A 133 -11.71 1.39 9.43
N ARG A 134 -11.43 2.58 9.96
CA ARG A 134 -10.70 3.64 9.25
C ARG A 134 -9.29 3.20 8.85
N SER A 135 -8.56 2.58 9.77
CA SER A 135 -7.20 2.10 9.53
C SER A 135 -7.19 1.01 8.45
N TYR A 136 -8.15 0.09 8.52
CA TYR A 136 -8.29 -0.95 7.51
C TYR A 136 -8.66 -0.37 6.13
N GLY A 137 -9.62 0.56 6.08
CA GLY A 137 -9.97 1.27 4.85
C GLY A 137 -8.78 1.98 4.21
N ALA A 138 -7.95 2.65 5.02
CA ALA A 138 -6.72 3.29 4.55
C ALA A 138 -5.72 2.29 3.97
N LEU A 139 -5.55 1.13 4.62
CA LEU A 139 -4.67 0.06 4.15
C LEU A 139 -5.20 -0.59 2.86
N LEU A 140 -6.51 -0.75 2.70
CA LEU A 140 -7.11 -1.27 1.47
C LEU A 140 -6.77 -0.37 0.28
N LEU A 141 -6.95 0.94 0.43
CA LEU A 141 -6.60 1.89 -0.64
C LEU A 141 -5.11 1.99 -0.86
N PHE A 142 -4.29 1.98 0.19
CA PHE A 142 -2.85 1.95 0.05
C PHE A 142 -2.42 0.76 -0.82
N ASN A 143 -2.89 -0.45 -0.50
CA ASN A 143 -2.51 -1.67 -1.22
C ASN A 143 -3.01 -1.64 -2.67
N ARG A 144 -4.21 -1.13 -2.93
CA ARG A 144 -4.72 -0.93 -4.28
C ARG A 144 -3.82 0.01 -5.10
N ILE A 145 -3.55 1.21 -4.57
CA ILE A 145 -2.69 2.20 -5.23
C ILE A 145 -1.31 1.62 -5.50
N ALA A 146 -0.71 0.96 -4.50
CA ALA A 146 0.63 0.41 -4.64
C ALA A 146 0.70 -0.76 -5.63
N THR A 147 -0.33 -1.60 -5.68
CA THR A 147 -0.44 -2.69 -6.66
C THR A 147 -0.58 -2.14 -8.07
N ASP A 148 -1.54 -1.23 -8.28
CA ASP A 148 -1.76 -0.59 -9.58
C ASP A 148 -0.48 0.13 -10.05
N PHE A 149 0.23 0.82 -9.15
CA PHE A 149 1.52 1.43 -9.45
C PHE A 149 2.55 0.42 -9.94
N LEU A 150 2.73 -0.71 -9.24
CA LEU A 150 3.69 -1.74 -9.67
C LEU A 150 3.35 -2.30 -11.04
N LEU A 151 2.07 -2.52 -11.32
CA LEU A 151 1.62 -3.03 -12.61
C LEU A 151 1.89 -2.02 -13.73
N GLU A 152 1.61 -0.73 -13.51
CA GLU A 152 1.94 0.33 -14.47
C GLU A 152 3.46 0.52 -14.63
N PHE A 153 4.23 0.37 -13.55
CA PHE A 153 5.69 0.52 -13.55
C PHE A 153 6.39 -0.49 -14.45
N VAL A 154 5.84 -1.70 -14.58
CA VAL A 154 6.41 -2.78 -15.41
C VAL A 154 5.74 -2.95 -16.77
N ARG A 155 4.83 -2.05 -17.16
CA ARG A 155 4.28 -2.08 -18.52
C ARG A 155 5.36 -1.72 -19.53
N GLU A 156 5.45 -2.50 -20.61
CA GLU A 156 6.44 -2.30 -21.68
C GLU A 156 6.40 -0.87 -22.23
N GLU A 157 5.21 -0.29 -22.38
CA GLU A 157 5.05 1.08 -22.90
C GLU A 157 5.61 2.15 -21.94
N ASN A 158 5.72 1.81 -20.65
CA ASN A 158 6.18 2.72 -19.60
C ASN A 158 7.65 2.48 -19.23
N GLU A 159 8.30 1.39 -19.64
CA GLU A 159 9.66 1.02 -19.21
C GLU A 159 10.68 2.15 -19.41
N THR A 160 10.62 2.86 -20.53
CA THR A 160 11.54 3.98 -20.79
C THR A 160 11.39 5.08 -19.73
N ALA A 161 10.15 5.48 -19.42
CA ALA A 161 9.90 6.48 -18.39
C ALA A 161 10.19 5.94 -16.98
N ALA A 162 9.82 4.69 -16.70
CA ALA A 162 10.03 4.03 -15.43
C ALA A 162 11.52 3.82 -15.11
N SER A 163 12.37 3.64 -16.13
CA SER A 163 13.81 3.44 -15.95
C SER A 163 14.51 4.63 -15.29
N THR A 164 13.91 5.83 -15.37
CA THR A 164 14.44 7.03 -14.69
C THR A 164 14.49 6.87 -13.17
N PHE A 165 13.61 6.06 -12.59
CA PHE A 165 13.61 5.78 -11.15
C PHE A 165 14.79 4.92 -10.70
N PHE A 166 15.50 4.23 -11.61
CA PHE A 166 16.73 3.50 -11.27
C PHE A 166 17.91 4.42 -10.90
N ALA A 167 17.79 5.73 -11.19
CA ALA A 167 18.74 6.73 -10.73
C ALA A 167 18.46 7.23 -9.30
N ALA A 168 17.35 6.82 -8.67
CA ALA A 168 17.04 7.20 -7.29
C ALA A 168 17.72 6.26 -6.28
N ASP A 169 18.00 6.77 -5.07
CA ASP A 169 18.33 5.89 -3.95
C ASP A 169 17.12 4.98 -3.63
N PRO A 170 17.27 3.64 -3.60
CA PRO A 170 16.16 2.75 -3.39
C PRO A 170 15.43 2.94 -2.05
N ASN A 171 16.13 3.35 -0.98
CA ASN A 171 15.50 3.56 0.31
C ASN A 171 14.69 4.85 0.33
N GLU A 172 15.24 5.93 -0.24
CA GLU A 172 14.51 7.19 -0.41
C GLU A 172 13.27 7.01 -1.30
N ALA A 173 13.40 6.27 -2.40
CA ALA A 173 12.28 5.92 -3.29
C ALA A 173 11.17 5.22 -2.52
N ILE A 174 11.48 4.16 -1.78
CA ILE A 174 10.50 3.41 -0.98
C ILE A 174 9.84 4.31 0.08
N GLU A 175 10.60 5.17 0.75
CA GLU A 175 10.08 6.10 1.77
C GLU A 175 9.08 7.09 1.16
N VAL A 176 9.48 7.77 0.07
CA VAL A 176 8.65 8.76 -0.63
C VAL A 176 7.40 8.11 -1.21
N PHE A 177 7.54 6.95 -1.83
CA PHE A 177 6.40 6.20 -2.36
C PHE A 177 5.42 5.80 -1.26
N HIS A 178 5.92 5.26 -0.14
CA HIS A 178 5.07 4.93 0.99
C HIS A 178 4.33 6.16 1.53
N HIS A 179 5.02 7.28 1.69
CA HIS A 179 4.41 8.52 2.15
C HIS A 179 3.31 8.99 1.20
N LEU A 180 3.58 9.04 -0.11
CA LEU A 180 2.61 9.52 -1.10
C LEU A 180 1.42 8.58 -1.24
N CYS A 181 1.61 7.26 -1.26
CA CYS A 181 0.50 6.31 -1.25
C CYS A 181 -0.41 6.50 -0.03
N SER A 182 0.16 6.73 1.15
CA SER A 182 -0.61 7.04 2.36
C SER A 182 -1.39 8.35 2.23
N VAL A 183 -0.75 9.43 1.73
CA VAL A 183 -1.43 10.72 1.49
C VAL A 183 -2.60 10.57 0.52
N TYR A 184 -2.42 9.84 -0.58
CA TYR A 184 -3.49 9.61 -1.55
C TYR A 184 -4.61 8.75 -0.97
N ALA A 185 -4.28 7.67 -0.25
CA ALA A 185 -5.27 6.84 0.43
C ALA A 185 -6.12 7.68 1.41
N SER A 186 -5.49 8.54 2.23
CA SER A 186 -6.20 9.43 3.14
C SER A 186 -7.09 10.44 2.40
N ARG A 187 -6.61 11.06 1.31
CA ARG A 187 -7.42 11.99 0.50
C ARG A 187 -8.65 11.31 -0.10
N TRP A 188 -8.51 10.08 -0.58
CA TRP A 188 -9.64 9.33 -1.13
C TRP A 188 -10.66 8.95 -0.07
N LEU A 189 -10.25 8.76 1.19
CA LEU A 189 -11.13 8.44 2.31
C LEU A 189 -11.66 9.68 3.05
N GLU A 190 -11.25 10.88 2.68
CA GLU A 190 -11.72 12.10 3.31
C GLU A 190 -13.26 12.19 3.23
N GLY A 191 -13.93 12.38 4.37
CA GLY A 191 -15.39 12.41 4.44
C GLY A 191 -16.07 11.04 4.35
N LEU A 192 -15.32 9.93 4.39
CA LEU A 192 -15.90 8.61 4.58
C LEU A 192 -16.37 8.47 6.04
N GLU A 193 -17.65 8.21 6.22
CA GLU A 193 -18.23 7.85 7.51
C GLU A 193 -18.26 6.32 7.63
N VAL A 194 -17.70 5.80 8.72
CA VAL A 194 -17.80 4.39 9.10
C VAL A 194 -18.68 4.31 10.34
N ASP A 195 -19.65 3.41 10.33
CA ASP A 195 -20.75 3.34 11.32
C ASP A 195 -20.31 2.80 12.69
#